data_AF-A0AAW2DA19-F1
#
_entry.id   AF-A0AAW2DA19-F1
#
_cell.length_a   1.000
_cell.length_b   1.000
_cell.length_c   1.000
_cell.angle_alpha   90.00
_cell.angle_beta   90.00
_cell.angle_gamma   90.00
#
_symmetry.space_group_name_H-M   'P 1'
#
loop_
_entity.id
_entity.type
_entity.pdbx_description
1 polymer ?
#
loop_
_entity_poly.entity_id
_entity_poly.type
_entity_poly.pdbx_seq_one_letter_code
_entity_poly.pdbx_strand_id
1 'polypeptide(L)'
;MSPIWLASLTNLKELCLNFFTELMSLPSLGMIPCLESLTIVCAQRLKKVGVEFLGIESENKKEGIKIFPNLKYLRFEGLVKWEEWIGGTREGGKEDEDCITIMPRLQKLIIRYCKKLKSLPDFLRTTPLKELEIVDCPIIKKRCRRETGEDWHNISHIPIIKLADHPWGPSVILSNSGKTHNDTVTNGFLKGMLMKS
;
A
#
# COMPACT_ATOMS: atom_id res chain seq x y z
N MET A 1 -16.17 -2.03 19.60
CA MET A 1 -15.39 -1.47 20.74
C MET A 1 -13.97 -1.21 20.25
N SER A 2 -13.75 -0.02 19.70
CA SER A 2 -12.42 0.49 19.42
C SER A 2 -11.60 0.50 20.73
N PRO A 3 -10.38 -0.07 20.76
CA PRO A 3 -9.64 -0.19 22.01
C PRO A 3 -9.20 1.17 22.57
N ILE A 4 -9.33 1.34 23.88
CA ILE A 4 -9.15 2.60 24.65
C ILE A 4 -7.82 3.32 24.36
N TRP A 5 -6.78 2.57 23.95
CA TRP A 5 -5.50 3.16 23.56
C TRP A 5 -5.59 4.05 22.31
N LEU A 6 -6.50 3.79 21.37
CA LEU A 6 -6.66 4.61 20.15
C LEU A 6 -7.11 6.04 20.45
N ALA A 7 -7.93 6.23 21.49
CA ALA A 7 -8.41 7.56 21.90
C ALA A 7 -7.30 8.44 22.51
N SER A 8 -6.18 7.85 22.93
CA SER A 8 -5.07 8.54 23.59
C SER A 8 -3.92 8.90 22.63
N LEU A 9 -3.94 8.39 21.39
CA LEU A 9 -2.87 8.57 20.40
C LEU A 9 -3.07 9.80 19.50
N THR A 10 -3.53 10.91 20.07
CA THR A 10 -3.86 12.12 19.30
C THR A 10 -2.64 12.80 18.66
N ASN A 11 -1.43 12.51 19.13
CA ASN A 11 -0.19 13.08 18.59
C ASN A 11 0.70 12.04 17.89
N LEU A 12 0.23 10.80 17.73
CA LEU A 12 1.03 9.75 17.13
C LEU A 12 1.16 10.00 15.63
N LYS A 13 2.36 10.35 15.18
CA LYS A 13 2.68 10.60 13.77
C LYS A 13 3.22 9.37 13.05
N GLU A 14 3.90 8.49 13.77
CA GLU A 14 4.54 7.32 13.18
C GLU A 14 4.19 6.08 14.00
N LEU A 15 3.73 5.04 13.31
CA LEU A 15 3.42 3.75 13.91
C LEU A 15 4.17 2.67 13.15
N CYS A 16 5.05 1.97 13.84
CA CYS A 16 5.78 0.83 13.30
C CYS A 16 5.35 -0.45 14.03
N LEU A 17 4.77 -1.37 13.28
CA LEU A 17 4.28 -2.66 13.75
C LEU A 17 5.24 -3.75 13.23
N ASN A 18 6.10 -4.27 14.12
CA ASN A 18 7.13 -5.26 13.77
C ASN A 18 6.87 -6.63 14.42
N PHE A 19 7.24 -7.71 13.73
CA PHE A 19 7.34 -9.09 14.28
C PHE A 19 6.04 -9.66 14.87
N PHE A 20 4.97 -9.67 14.07
CA PHE A 20 3.70 -10.28 14.47
C PHE A 20 3.64 -11.75 14.03
N THR A 21 4.05 -12.67 14.90
CA THR A 21 3.96 -14.11 14.64
C THR A 21 2.52 -14.62 14.70
N GLU A 22 1.70 -14.06 15.60
CA GLU A 22 0.34 -14.57 15.88
C GLU A 22 -0.80 -13.76 15.26
N LEU A 23 -0.52 -12.57 14.70
CA LEU A 23 -1.57 -11.65 14.25
C LEU A 23 -2.30 -12.19 13.02
N MET A 24 -3.59 -12.51 13.19
CA MET A 24 -4.46 -13.00 12.13
C MET A 24 -5.22 -11.88 11.41
N SER A 25 -5.41 -10.74 12.09
CA SER A 25 -6.09 -9.54 11.59
C SER A 25 -5.45 -8.28 12.17
N LEU A 26 -5.42 -7.18 11.42
CA LEU A 26 -4.94 -5.90 11.94
C LEU A 26 -5.98 -5.26 12.87
N PRO A 27 -5.55 -4.57 13.95
CA PRO A 27 -6.46 -3.75 14.72
C PRO A 27 -7.00 -2.58 13.88
N SER A 28 -8.11 -1.99 14.33
CA SER A 28 -8.70 -0.81 13.73
C SER A 28 -7.80 0.41 13.90
N LEU A 29 -7.03 0.78 12.88
CA LEU A 29 -6.06 1.89 12.94
C LEU A 29 -6.53 3.13 12.18
N GLY A 30 -7.56 3.01 11.35
CA GLY A 30 -8.01 4.06 10.43
C GLY A 30 -8.49 5.36 11.06
N MET A 31 -8.76 5.37 12.37
CA MET A 31 -9.25 6.54 13.08
C MET A 31 -8.16 7.33 13.81
N ILE A 32 -6.88 6.98 13.66
CA ILE A 32 -5.77 7.75 14.26
C ILE A 32 -5.60 9.06 13.46
N PRO A 33 -5.92 10.23 14.03
CA PRO A 33 -6.10 11.45 13.24
C PRO A 33 -4.77 12.06 12.78
N CYS A 34 -3.69 11.93 13.55
CA CYS A 34 -2.40 12.57 13.26
C CYS A 34 -1.36 11.64 12.64
N LEU A 35 -1.73 10.40 12.32
CA LEU A 35 -0.79 9.42 11.79
C LEU A 35 -0.34 9.84 10.37
N GLU A 36 0.96 10.04 10.19
CA GLU A 36 1.61 10.41 8.93
C GLU A 36 2.34 9.23 8.29
N SER A 37 2.84 8.29 9.09
CA SER A 37 3.58 7.11 8.64
C SER A 37 3.10 5.84 9.35
N LEU A 38 2.75 4.83 8.57
CA LEU A 38 2.39 3.50 9.06
C LEU A 38 3.24 2.45 8.36
N THR A 39 3.97 1.67 9.16
CA THR A 39 4.82 0.59 8.69
C THR A 39 4.42 -0.71 9.38
N ILE A 40 4.14 -1.75 8.59
CA ILE A 40 3.79 -3.08 9.07
C ILE A 40 4.80 -4.07 8.47
N VAL A 41 5.58 -4.71 9.33
CA VAL A 41 6.71 -5.56 8.96
C VAL A 41 6.58 -6.93 9.63
N CYS A 42 6.84 -7.99 8.87
CA CYS A 42 6.93 -9.38 9.35
C CYS A 42 5.65 -9.87 10.07
N ALA A 43 4.47 -9.70 9.47
CA ALA A 43 3.23 -10.31 9.94
C ALA A 43 2.99 -11.67 9.23
N GLN A 44 3.40 -12.76 9.89
CA GLN A 44 3.55 -14.09 9.26
C GLN A 44 2.22 -14.84 9.09
N ARG A 45 1.18 -14.47 9.85
CA ARG A 45 -0.14 -15.12 9.83
C ARG A 45 -1.24 -14.28 9.18
N LEU A 46 -0.98 -13.00 8.91
CA LEU A 46 -1.95 -12.08 8.34
C LEU A 46 -2.28 -12.51 6.90
N LYS A 47 -3.54 -12.92 6.67
CA LYS A 47 -4.03 -13.34 5.35
C LYS A 47 -4.75 -12.23 4.60
N LYS A 48 -5.32 -11.28 5.34
CA LYS A 48 -6.19 -10.25 4.80
C LYS A 48 -5.98 -8.93 5.54
N VAL A 49 -5.99 -7.85 4.78
CA VAL A 49 -6.14 -6.48 5.27
C VAL A 49 -7.49 -6.01 4.77
N GLY A 50 -8.52 -6.10 5.60
CA GLY A 50 -9.88 -5.72 5.24
C GLY A 50 -10.35 -4.41 5.89
N VAL A 51 -11.66 -4.17 5.81
CA VAL A 51 -12.32 -2.99 6.38
C VAL A 51 -12.15 -2.87 7.91
N GLU A 52 -11.86 -3.99 8.59
CA GLU A 52 -11.54 -4.00 10.02
C GLU A 52 -10.33 -3.12 10.37
N PHE A 53 -9.33 -3.05 9.48
CA PHE A 53 -8.17 -2.19 9.63
C PHE A 53 -8.53 -0.70 9.50
N LEU A 54 -9.54 -0.40 8.68
CA LEU A 54 -10.03 0.95 8.44
C LEU A 54 -10.85 1.50 9.61
N GLY A 55 -11.30 0.65 10.54
CA GLY A 55 -12.04 1.09 11.73
C GLY A 55 -13.44 1.64 11.44
N ILE A 56 -14.04 1.24 10.32
CA ILE A 56 -15.42 1.61 9.98
C ILE A 56 -16.37 0.75 10.83
N GLU A 57 -16.88 1.29 11.95
CA GLU A 57 -18.00 0.69 12.66
C GLU A 57 -19.30 1.05 11.91
N SER A 58 -20.08 0.03 11.54
CA SER A 58 -21.16 0.03 10.54
C SER A 58 -22.36 0.97 10.78
N GLU A 59 -22.35 1.85 11.78
CA GLU A 59 -23.59 2.42 12.31
C GLU A 59 -23.67 3.95 12.40
N ASN A 60 -22.62 4.69 12.03
CA ASN A 60 -22.68 6.15 12.03
C ASN A 60 -22.45 6.73 10.63
N LYS A 61 -23.55 6.86 9.88
CA LYS A 61 -23.63 7.71 8.69
C LYS A 61 -23.46 9.17 9.11
N LYS A 62 -22.21 9.59 9.32
CA LYS A 62 -21.83 10.99 9.34
C LYS A 62 -21.14 11.30 8.01
N GLU A 63 -21.52 12.42 7.44
CA GLU A 63 -20.98 12.95 6.18
C GLU A 63 -19.46 13.13 6.28
N GLY A 64 -18.72 12.73 5.24
CA GLY A 64 -17.30 13.06 5.07
C GLY A 64 -16.29 12.37 5.99
N ILE A 65 -16.49 11.09 6.35
CA ILE A 65 -15.52 10.32 7.15
C ILE A 65 -14.23 10.13 6.36
N LYS A 66 -13.14 10.70 6.88
CA LYS A 66 -11.78 10.50 6.35
C LYS A 66 -11.05 9.47 7.19
N ILE A 67 -10.72 8.35 6.57
CA ILE A 67 -9.94 7.29 7.19
C ILE A 67 -8.47 7.57 6.93
N PHE A 68 -7.64 7.52 7.96
CA PHE A 68 -6.23 7.93 7.88
C PHE A 68 -6.07 9.33 7.26
N PRO A 69 -6.68 10.37 7.84
CA PRO A 69 -6.81 11.68 7.20
C PRO A 69 -5.47 12.37 6.91
N ASN A 70 -4.41 12.00 7.63
CA ASN A 70 -3.08 12.60 7.51
C ASN A 70 -1.98 11.63 7.06
N LEU A 71 -2.33 10.37 6.72
CA LEU A 71 -1.34 9.37 6.36
C LEU A 71 -0.70 9.71 5.02
N LYS A 72 0.64 9.82 5.02
CA LYS A 72 1.47 10.15 3.86
C LYS A 72 2.26 8.94 3.37
N TYR A 73 2.68 8.07 4.30
CA TYR A 73 3.53 6.92 4.04
C TYR A 73 2.89 5.64 4.57
N LEU A 74 2.73 4.65 3.70
CA LEU A 74 2.24 3.32 4.06
C LEU A 74 3.22 2.25 3.54
N ARG A 75 3.69 1.39 4.44
CA ARG A 75 4.63 0.31 4.11
C ARG A 75 4.12 -1.03 4.64
N PHE A 76 4.06 -2.02 3.75
CA PHE A 76 3.89 -3.42 4.08
C PHE A 76 5.14 -4.19 3.68
N GLU A 77 5.73 -4.93 4.60
CA GLU A 77 6.97 -5.68 4.34
C GLU A 77 6.96 -7.08 4.95
N GLY A 78 7.19 -8.11 4.15
CA GLY A 78 7.34 -9.49 4.64
C GLY A 78 6.03 -10.09 5.18
N LEU A 79 4.88 -9.68 4.64
CA LEU A 79 3.57 -10.28 4.94
C LEU A 79 3.37 -11.52 4.06
N VAL A 80 4.07 -12.60 4.38
CA VAL A 80 4.21 -13.76 3.47
C VAL A 80 2.92 -14.55 3.23
N LYS A 81 1.95 -14.46 4.15
CA LYS A 81 0.63 -15.11 4.02
C LYS A 81 -0.47 -14.18 3.51
N TRP A 82 -0.18 -12.91 3.28
CA TRP A 82 -1.18 -11.91 2.90
C TRP A 82 -1.64 -12.12 1.46
N GLU A 83 -2.94 -12.36 1.29
CA GLU A 83 -3.56 -12.68 0.00
C GLU A 83 -4.47 -11.56 -0.49
N GLU A 84 -5.21 -10.91 0.42
CA GLU A 84 -6.28 -9.98 0.08
C GLU A 84 -6.11 -8.62 0.75
N TRP A 85 -6.19 -7.55 -0.04
CA TRP A 85 -6.31 -6.19 0.47
C TRP A 85 -7.63 -5.57 0.00
N ILE A 86 -8.55 -5.39 0.94
CA ILE A 86 -9.88 -4.84 0.69
C ILE A 86 -9.99 -3.48 1.38
N GLY A 87 -10.19 -2.43 0.59
CA GLY A 87 -10.76 -1.16 1.06
C GLY A 87 -11.99 -0.89 0.21
N GLY A 88 -13.16 -0.72 0.84
CA GLY A 88 -14.43 -0.47 0.13
C GLY A 88 -14.33 0.70 -0.86
N THR A 89 -15.13 0.79 -1.92
CA THR A 89 -16.60 0.63 -2.00
C THR A 89 -17.07 -0.54 -2.88
N ARG A 90 -18.31 -1.01 -2.64
CA ARG A 90 -19.00 -2.01 -3.45
C ARG A 90 -19.11 -1.50 -4.89
N GLU A 91 -18.69 -2.30 -5.87
CA GLU A 91 -19.20 -2.18 -7.22
C GLU A 91 -20.72 -2.39 -7.18
N GLY A 92 -21.48 -1.37 -7.59
CA GLY A 92 -22.91 -1.47 -7.79
C GLY A 92 -23.75 -0.66 -6.80
N GLY A 93 -24.00 0.61 -7.15
CA GLY A 93 -25.17 1.32 -6.65
C GLY A 93 -24.99 2.80 -6.37
N LYS A 94 -25.23 3.60 -7.43
CA LYS A 94 -25.67 5.00 -7.43
C LYS A 94 -24.69 6.08 -6.99
N GLU A 95 -24.64 7.08 -7.86
CA GLU A 95 -24.11 8.42 -7.72
C GLU A 95 -24.78 9.13 -6.53
N ASP A 96 -24.28 8.91 -5.32
CA ASP A 96 -24.38 9.85 -4.20
C ASP A 96 -22.94 9.96 -3.65
N GLU A 97 -22.40 11.17 -3.62
CA GLU A 97 -21.02 11.48 -3.25
C GLU A 97 -20.52 10.62 -2.07
N ASP A 98 -19.53 9.76 -2.35
CA ASP A 98 -18.96 8.79 -1.40
C ASP A 98 -18.63 9.45 -0.06
N CYS A 99 -19.41 9.14 0.98
CA CYS A 99 -19.24 9.71 2.32
C CYS A 99 -17.93 9.31 3.01
N ILE A 100 -17.16 8.38 2.43
CA ILE A 100 -15.94 7.81 3.02
C ILE A 100 -14.77 8.01 2.07
N THR A 101 -13.77 8.78 2.50
CA THR A 101 -12.50 8.90 1.77
C THR A 101 -11.40 8.13 2.51
N ILE A 102 -10.80 7.15 1.84
CA ILE A 102 -9.71 6.35 2.39
C ILE A 102 -8.37 6.99 2.03
N MET A 103 -7.57 7.32 3.05
CA MET A 103 -6.19 7.80 2.91
C MET A 103 -6.02 8.98 1.94
N PRO A 104 -6.78 10.08 2.10
CA PRO A 104 -6.81 11.21 1.15
C PRO A 104 -5.48 11.94 0.95
N ARG A 105 -4.48 11.69 1.81
CA ARG A 105 -3.16 12.35 1.79
C ARG A 105 -2.01 11.40 1.48
N LEU A 106 -2.29 10.14 1.11
CA LEU A 106 -1.25 9.14 0.91
C LEU A 106 -0.41 9.49 -0.32
N GLN A 107 0.89 9.67 -0.09
CA GLN A 107 1.84 10.07 -1.13
C GLN A 107 2.72 8.90 -1.57
N LYS A 108 3.02 7.97 -0.66
CA LYS A 108 3.90 6.85 -0.93
C LYS A 108 3.37 5.54 -0.36
N LEU A 109 3.30 4.53 -1.23
CA LEU A 109 2.96 3.16 -0.88
C LEU A 109 4.11 2.22 -1.22
N ILE A 110 4.56 1.44 -0.24
CA ILE A 110 5.63 0.46 -0.39
C ILE A 110 5.10 -0.93 -0.03
N ILE A 111 5.26 -1.90 -0.92
CA ILE A 111 4.91 -3.31 -0.70
C ILE A 111 6.12 -4.17 -1.05
N ARG A 112 6.72 -4.81 -0.04
CA ARG A 112 7.92 -5.65 -0.22
C ARG A 112 7.74 -7.04 0.34
N TYR A 113 8.24 -8.06 -0.37
CA TYR A 113 8.25 -9.45 0.09
C TYR A 113 6.86 -10.03 0.45
N CYS A 114 5.79 -9.50 -0.15
CA CYS A 114 4.40 -9.92 0.05
C CYS A 114 3.96 -10.86 -1.09
N LYS A 115 4.48 -12.10 -1.07
CA LYS A 115 4.45 -12.99 -2.24
C LYS A 115 3.07 -13.48 -2.66
N LYS A 116 2.11 -13.47 -1.74
CA LYS A 116 0.75 -13.99 -1.96
C LYS A 116 -0.30 -12.92 -2.28
N LEU A 117 0.06 -11.63 -2.23
CA LEU A 117 -0.90 -10.55 -2.43
C LEU A 117 -1.45 -10.59 -3.85
N LYS A 118 -2.77 -10.79 -3.97
CA LYS A 118 -3.44 -11.05 -5.25
C LYS A 118 -3.83 -9.81 -6.01
N SER A 119 -4.20 -8.72 -5.34
CA SER A 119 -4.67 -7.49 -5.99
C SER A 119 -4.42 -6.27 -5.10
N LEU A 120 -4.44 -5.08 -5.72
CA LEU A 120 -4.47 -3.80 -5.03
C LEU A 120 -5.93 -3.34 -4.86
N PRO A 121 -6.26 -2.60 -3.80
CA PRO A 121 -7.61 -2.10 -3.58
C PRO A 121 -7.95 -0.95 -4.54
N ASP A 122 -9.24 -0.83 -4.90
CA ASP A 122 -9.69 0.14 -5.92
C ASP A 122 -9.61 1.60 -5.48
N PHE A 123 -9.62 1.90 -4.19
CA PHE A 123 -9.47 3.28 -3.69
C PHE A 123 -8.13 3.92 -4.09
N LEU A 124 -7.13 3.13 -4.51
CA LEU A 124 -5.88 3.67 -5.04
C LEU A 124 -6.08 4.50 -6.31
N ARG A 125 -7.15 4.24 -7.09
CA ARG A 125 -7.53 5.01 -8.28
C ARG A 125 -7.72 6.50 -8.00
N THR A 126 -8.28 6.84 -6.83
CA THR A 126 -8.62 8.21 -6.44
C THR A 126 -7.63 8.80 -5.43
N THR A 127 -6.67 7.98 -4.97
CA THR A 127 -5.66 8.41 -4.00
C THR A 127 -4.56 9.22 -4.68
N PRO A 128 -4.12 10.37 -4.13
CA PRO A 128 -3.09 11.24 -4.71
C PRO A 128 -1.66 10.70 -4.51
N LEU A 129 -1.44 9.44 -4.86
CA LEU A 129 -0.15 8.76 -4.77
C LEU A 129 0.87 9.39 -5.73
N LYS A 130 2.04 9.70 -5.20
CA LYS A 130 3.20 10.19 -5.95
C LYS A 130 4.16 9.07 -6.31
N GLU A 131 4.28 8.07 -5.43
CA GLU A 131 5.22 6.96 -5.58
C GLU A 131 4.59 5.64 -5.11
N LEU A 132 4.65 4.63 -5.99
CA LEU A 132 4.32 3.24 -5.68
C LEU A 132 5.57 2.38 -5.85
N GLU A 133 5.92 1.60 -4.83
CA GLU A 133 7.04 0.67 -4.88
C GLU A 133 6.56 -0.76 -4.56
N ILE A 134 6.80 -1.68 -5.49
CA ILE A 134 6.48 -3.10 -5.36
C ILE A 134 7.76 -3.91 -5.60
N VAL A 135 8.22 -4.65 -4.58
CA VAL A 135 9.47 -5.43 -4.66
C VAL A 135 9.31 -6.85 -4.14
N ASP A 136 9.80 -7.83 -4.91
CA ASP A 136 9.67 -9.27 -4.58
C ASP A 136 8.23 -9.68 -4.24
N CYS A 137 7.28 -9.16 -5.04
CA CYS A 137 5.85 -9.46 -4.94
C CYS A 137 5.35 -9.94 -6.32
N PRO A 138 5.61 -11.21 -6.72
CA PRO A 138 5.46 -11.66 -8.10
C PRO A 138 4.05 -11.56 -8.67
N ILE A 139 3.02 -11.85 -7.87
CA ILE A 139 1.62 -11.82 -8.31
C ILE A 139 1.20 -10.38 -8.63
N ILE A 140 1.32 -9.48 -7.65
CA ILE A 140 0.88 -8.09 -7.83
C ILE A 140 1.75 -7.32 -8.82
N LYS A 141 3.07 -7.58 -8.85
CA LYS A 141 3.97 -7.01 -9.87
C LYS A 141 3.50 -7.36 -11.28
N LYS A 142 3.02 -8.58 -11.52
CA LYS A 142 2.48 -9.00 -12.82
C LYS A 142 1.21 -8.24 -13.18
N ARG A 143 0.32 -8.02 -12.22
CA ARG A 143 -0.94 -7.28 -12.41
C ARG A 143 -0.73 -5.77 -12.55
N CYS A 144 0.34 -5.22 -12.00
CA CYS A 144 0.71 -3.81 -12.13
C CYS A 144 1.58 -3.53 -13.38
N ARG A 145 1.79 -4.50 -14.27
CA ARG A 145 2.56 -4.29 -15.50
C ARG A 145 1.92 -3.20 -16.36
N ARG A 146 2.74 -2.30 -16.87
CA ARG A 146 2.32 -1.21 -17.76
C ARG A 146 1.47 -1.73 -18.91
N GLU A 147 0.32 -1.11 -19.13
CA GLU A 147 -0.61 -1.31 -20.26
C GLU A 147 -1.24 -2.72 -20.40
N THR A 148 -0.62 -3.76 -19.85
CA THR A 148 -1.07 -5.15 -19.97
C THR A 148 -1.60 -5.73 -18.66
N GLY A 149 -1.27 -5.11 -17.53
CA GLY A 149 -1.60 -5.60 -16.21
C GLY A 149 -3.04 -5.26 -15.84
N GLU A 150 -3.76 -6.22 -15.25
CA GLU A 150 -5.15 -6.03 -14.80
C GLU A 150 -5.31 -4.85 -13.85
N ASP A 151 -4.34 -4.60 -12.95
CA ASP A 151 -4.41 -3.52 -11.97
C ASP A 151 -3.76 -2.22 -12.50
N TRP A 152 -3.30 -2.18 -13.76
CA TRP A 152 -2.61 -1.01 -14.32
C TRP A 152 -3.47 0.25 -14.27
N HIS A 153 -4.73 0.13 -14.65
CA HIS A 153 -5.69 1.23 -14.61
C HIS A 153 -5.93 1.81 -13.20
N ASN A 154 -5.58 1.08 -12.13
CA ASN A 154 -5.68 1.55 -10.74
C ASN A 154 -4.50 2.42 -10.32
N ILE A 155 -3.39 2.35 -11.04
CA ILE A 155 -2.12 2.97 -10.66
C ILE A 155 -1.54 3.84 -11.78
N SER A 156 -2.14 3.85 -12.97
CA SER A 156 -1.60 4.55 -14.15
C SER A 156 -1.50 6.06 -13.96
N HIS A 157 -2.26 6.67 -13.06
CA HIS A 157 -2.15 8.10 -12.72
C HIS A 157 -0.93 8.42 -11.83
N ILE A 158 -0.29 7.41 -11.24
CA ILE A 158 0.84 7.58 -10.31
C ILE A 158 2.10 8.01 -11.09
N PRO A 159 2.75 9.13 -10.73
CA PRO A 159 3.92 9.63 -11.46
C PRO A 159 5.12 8.69 -11.45
N ILE A 160 5.36 7.97 -10.35
CA ILE A 160 6.53 7.09 -10.18
C ILE A 160 6.06 5.71 -9.70
N ILE A 161 6.23 4.68 -10.53
CA ILE A 161 5.96 3.29 -10.16
C ILE A 161 7.26 2.50 -10.29
N LYS A 162 7.69 1.86 -9.20
CA LYS A 162 8.90 1.05 -9.14
C LYS A 162 8.51 -0.41 -8.96
N LEU A 163 8.85 -1.25 -9.93
CA LEU A 163 8.61 -2.69 -9.92
C LEU A 163 9.94 -3.44 -9.94
N ALA A 164 10.27 -4.18 -8.88
CA ALA A 164 11.54 -4.91 -8.79
C ALA A 164 11.33 -6.37 -8.35
N ASP A 165 12.20 -7.27 -8.82
CA ASP A 165 12.17 -8.67 -8.37
C ASP A 165 12.90 -8.87 -7.03
N HIS A 166 13.83 -7.98 -6.69
CA HIS A 166 14.60 -8.04 -5.46
C HIS A 166 15.01 -6.62 -5.03
N PRO A 167 15.10 -6.27 -3.73
CA PRO A 167 15.41 -4.90 -3.32
C PRO A 167 16.76 -4.36 -3.76
N TRP A 168 17.71 -5.24 -4.05
CA TRP A 168 19.04 -4.84 -4.50
C TRP A 168 19.24 -5.09 -6.01
N GLY A 169 18.18 -5.57 -6.70
CA GLY A 169 18.18 -5.83 -8.13
C GLY A 169 17.74 -4.63 -8.97
N PRO A 170 17.82 -4.75 -10.30
CA PRO A 170 17.30 -3.73 -11.19
C PRO A 170 15.80 -3.53 -10.95
N SER A 171 15.39 -2.26 -10.92
CA SER A 171 14.00 -1.86 -10.78
C SER A 171 13.51 -1.32 -12.13
N VAL A 172 12.34 -1.77 -12.56
CA VAL A 172 11.62 -1.13 -13.66
C VAL A 172 10.94 0.10 -13.08
N ILE A 173 11.34 1.28 -13.55
CA ILE A 173 10.72 2.54 -13.18
C ILE A 173 9.79 2.94 -14.31
N LEU A 174 8.49 3.00 -14.04
CA LEU A 174 7.49 3.52 -14.95
C LEU A 174 7.20 4.95 -14.50
N SER A 175 7.61 5.93 -15.32
CA SER A 175 7.30 7.35 -15.09
C SER A 175 6.31 7.86 -16.12
N ASN A 176 5.19 8.44 -15.67
CA ASN A 176 4.18 9.03 -16.56
C ASN A 176 4.44 10.51 -16.89
N SER A 177 5.62 11.04 -16.57
CA SER A 177 6.02 12.43 -16.80
C SER A 177 6.45 12.74 -18.24
N GLY A 178 5.64 12.35 -19.24
CA GLY A 178 5.78 12.79 -20.64
C GLY A 178 7.13 12.55 -21.34
N LYS A 179 8.03 11.79 -20.73
CA LYS A 179 9.36 11.46 -21.25
C LYS A 179 9.52 9.95 -21.17
N THR A 180 9.53 9.33 -22.35
CA THR A 180 9.86 7.93 -22.54
C THR A 180 11.30 7.71 -22.14
N HIS A 181 11.52 7.21 -20.94
CA HIS A 181 12.76 6.54 -20.59
C HIS A 181 12.40 5.11 -20.18
N ASN A 182 12.56 4.18 -21.12
CA ASN A 182 12.81 2.78 -20.78
C ASN A 182 14.23 2.70 -20.21
N ASP A 183 14.47 3.40 -19.11
CA ASP A 183 15.75 3.32 -18.43
C ASP A 183 15.75 2.03 -17.64
N THR A 184 16.23 0.99 -18.31
CA THR A 184 16.91 -0.10 -17.59
C THR A 184 18.14 0.54 -16.96
N VAL A 185 17.98 1.18 -15.80
CA VAL A 185 19.13 1.51 -14.95
C VAL A 185 19.64 0.18 -14.43
N THR A 186 20.51 -0.44 -15.22
CA THR A 186 21.45 -1.42 -14.71
C THR A 186 22.26 -0.70 -13.64
N ASN A 187 22.03 -1.06 -12.39
CA ASN A 187 22.90 -0.64 -11.31
C ASN A 187 24.32 -1.08 -11.72
N GLY A 188 25.18 -0.11 -12.06
CA GLY A 188 26.57 -0.32 -12.48
C GLY A 188 27.48 -0.82 -11.34
N PHE A 189 26.93 -1.57 -10.38
CA PHE A 189 27.59 -1.98 -9.15
C PHE A 189 28.13 -3.42 -9.16
N LEU A 190 27.93 -4.20 -10.24
CA LEU A 190 28.42 -5.59 -10.31
C LEU A 190 29.46 -5.88 -11.40
N LYS A 191 29.95 -4.89 -12.15
CA LYS A 191 31.06 -5.12 -13.10
C LYS A 191 32.46 -5.09 -12.46
N GLY A 192 32.55 -4.82 -11.15
CA GLY A 192 33.82 -4.72 -10.42
C GLY A 192 34.18 -5.90 -9.51
N MET A 193 33.32 -6.91 -9.33
CA MET A 193 33.52 -7.95 -8.29
C MET A 193 33.72 -9.38 -8.80
N LEU A 194 34.05 -9.56 -10.08
CA LEU A 194 34.38 -10.88 -10.66
C LEU A 194 35.78 -10.96 -11.29
N MET A 195 36.70 -10.07 -10.94
CA MET A 195 38.13 -10.28 -11.18
C MET A 195 38.91 -10.03 -9.90
N LYS A 196 39.01 -11.08 -9.07
CA LYS A 196 40.14 -11.46 -8.19
C LYS A 196 39.65 -12.39 -7.07
N SER A 197 39.71 -13.69 -7.34
CA SER A 197 40.28 -14.70 -6.44
C SER A 197 40.69 -15.90 -7.28
#